data_AF-L8JMI9-F1
#
_entry.id   AF-L8JMI9-F1
#
_cell.length_a   1.000
_cell.length_b   1.000
_cell.length_c   1.000
_cell.angle_alpha   90.00
_cell.angle_beta   90.00
_cell.angle_gamma   90.00
#
_symmetry.space_group_name_H-M   'P 1'
#
loop_
_entity.id
_entity.type
_entity.pdbx_description
1 polymer ?
#
loop_
_entity_poly.entity_id
_entity_poly.type
_entity_poly.pdbx_seq_one_letter_code
_entity_poly.pdbx_strand_id
1 'polypeptide(L)'
;MFEYRNIEGKIKLDLITINPRHNQSFLFHSVIGSDKVDALNKMLDYVEHYKEKESSYTIQWIAKGNNKELHTSYFRASSIYDALDKLYYGRDSNTITVFSVVLNPVA
;
A
#
# COMPACT_ATOMS: atom_id res chain seq x y z
N MET A 1 -1.43 4.57 10.47
CA MET A 1 -1.11 6.02 10.41
C MET A 1 -1.75 6.59 9.16
N PHE A 2 -2.20 7.84 9.13
CA PHE A 2 -2.67 8.45 7.89
C PHE A 2 -2.07 9.84 7.68
N GLU A 3 -1.94 10.26 6.43
CA GLU A 3 -1.32 11.52 6.03
C GLU A 3 -2.19 12.26 5.00
N TYR A 4 -2.28 13.58 5.15
CA TYR A 4 -2.95 14.43 4.16
C TYR A 4 -1.94 15.12 3.26
N ARG A 5 -2.27 15.21 1.97
CA ARG A 5 -1.52 16.00 0.98
C ARG A 5 -2.49 16.84 0.17
N ASN A 6 -2.12 18.09 -0.11
CA ASN A 6 -2.87 18.93 -1.03
C ASN A 6 -2.40 18.64 -2.46
N ILE A 7 -3.31 18.29 -3.36
CA ILE A 7 -3.02 18.00 -4.76
C ILE A 7 -4.06 18.73 -5.60
N GLU A 8 -3.62 19.74 -6.35
CA GLU A 8 -4.46 20.47 -7.31
C GLU A 8 -5.78 21.00 -6.70
N GLY A 9 -5.72 21.51 -5.46
CA GLY A 9 -6.89 22.04 -4.76
C GLY A 9 -7.80 20.96 -4.15
N LYS A 10 -7.41 19.69 -4.22
CA LYS A 10 -8.06 18.56 -3.54
C LYS A 10 -7.20 18.04 -2.40
N ILE A 11 -7.79 17.24 -1.53
CA ILE A 11 -7.09 16.57 -0.42
C ILE A 11 -6.91 15.11 -0.76
N LYS A 12 -5.66 14.67 -0.91
CA LYS A 12 -5.29 13.26 -0.91
C LYS A 12 -5.08 12.80 0.53
N LEU A 13 -5.67 11.67 0.88
CA LEU A 13 -5.47 10.99 2.16
C LEU A 13 -4.84 9.63 1.90
N ASP A 14 -3.66 9.41 2.46
CA ASP A 14 -2.94 8.14 2.42
C ASP A 14 -3.09 7.43 3.76
N LEU A 15 -3.57 6.19 3.73
CA LEU A 15 -3.58 5.31 4.90
C LEU A 15 -2.37 4.37 4.81
N ILE A 16 -1.54 4.37 5.85
CA ILE A 16 -0.23 3.73 5.88
C ILE A 16 -0.20 2.71 7.02
N THR A 17 0.28 1.51 6.72
CA THR A 17 0.58 0.46 7.70
C THR A 17 2.08 0.44 7.99
N ILE A 18 2.44 0.13 9.23
CA ILE A 18 3.83 0.07 9.67
C ILE A 18 4.09 -1.31 10.22
N ASN A 19 5.13 -1.98 9.71
CA ASN A 19 5.64 -3.21 10.30
C ASN A 19 6.68 -2.83 11.38
N PRO A 20 6.37 -2.98 12.68
CA PRO A 20 7.25 -2.53 13.76
C PRO A 20 8.54 -3.36 13.87
N ARG A 21 8.58 -4.58 13.31
CA ARG A 21 9.77 -5.45 13.37
C ARG A 21 10.88 -4.99 12.44
N HIS A 22 10.52 -4.57 11.23
CA HIS A 22 11.48 -4.17 10.19
C HIS A 22 11.49 -2.65 9.95
N ASN A 23 10.70 -1.90 10.73
CA ASN A 23 10.47 -0.46 10.60
C ASN A 23 10.14 -0.04 9.14
N GLN A 24 9.35 -0.87 8.46
CA GLN A 24 8.93 -0.64 7.07
C GLN A 24 7.48 -0.15 7.04
N SER A 25 7.26 0.94 6.32
CA SER A 25 5.93 1.47 6.06
C SER A 25 5.44 1.06 4.68
N PHE A 26 4.15 0.78 4.54
CA PHE A 26 3.53 0.45 3.26
C PHE A 26 2.22 1.21 3.11
N LEU A 27 1.86 1.55 1.87
CA LEU A 27 0.55 2.11 1.61
C LEU A 27 -0.50 1.01 1.77
N PHE A 28 -1.53 1.31 2.55
CA PHE A 28 -2.73 0.51 2.60
C PHE A 28 -3.68 0.93 1.49
N HIS A 29 -3.99 2.23 1.40
CA HIS A 29 -4.84 2.80 0.36
C HIS A 29 -4.70 4.33 0.29
N SER A 30 -5.04 4.91 -0.86
CA SER A 30 -5.11 6.36 -1.06
C SER A 30 -6.49 6.76 -1.57
N VAL A 31 -7.06 7.84 -1.04
CA VAL A 31 -8.29 8.44 -1.57
C VAL A 31 -8.08 9.92 -1.85
N ILE A 32 -8.88 10.47 -2.76
CA ILE A 32 -8.91 11.91 -3.07
C ILE A 32 -10.30 12.45 -2.74
N GLY A 33 -10.34 13.43 -1.85
CA GLY A 33 -11.53 14.17 -1.46
C GLY A 33 -11.47 15.65 -1.85
N SER A 34 -12.62 16.30 -1.89
CA SER A 34 -12.70 17.77 -2.06
C SER A 34 -12.10 18.51 -0.86
N ASP A 35 -12.27 17.95 0.33
CA ASP A 35 -11.73 18.44 1.59
C ASP A 35 -11.33 17.27 2.50
N LYS A 36 -10.86 17.57 3.72
CA LYS A 36 -10.40 16.54 4.67
C LYS A 36 -11.53 15.63 5.15
N VAL A 37 -12.75 16.15 5.31
CA VAL A 37 -13.90 15.39 5.81
C VAL A 37 -14.38 14.42 4.72
N ASP A 38 -14.51 14.89 3.48
CA ASP A 38 -14.81 14.04 2.33
C ASP A 38 -13.76 12.93 2.15
N ALA A 39 -12.47 13.27 2.25
CA ALA A 39 -11.40 12.28 2.16
C ALA A 39 -11.48 11.22 3.29
N LEU A 40 -11.80 11.62 4.52
CA LEU A 40 -11.99 10.69 5.63
C LEU A 40 -13.18 9.76 5.41
N ASN A 41 -14.32 10.30 4.99
CA ASN A 41 -15.52 9.50 4.74
C ASN A 41 -15.28 8.45 3.65
N LYS A 42 -14.59 8.83 2.57
CA LYS A 42 -14.19 7.89 1.50
C LYS A 42 -13.22 6.81 2.02
N MET A 43 -12.27 7.17 2.86
CA MET A 43 -11.34 6.20 3.45
C MET A 43 -12.06 5.25 4.42
N LEU A 44 -13.02 5.76 5.20
CA LEU A 44 -13.85 4.94 6.09
C LEU A 44 -14.65 3.91 5.29
N ASP A 45 -15.38 4.34 4.26
CA ASP A 45 -16.13 3.46 3.36
C ASP A 45 -15.22 2.38 2.76
N TYR A 46 -14.01 2.75 2.32
CA TYR A 46 -13.04 1.78 1.83
C TYR A 46 -12.63 0.77 2.91
N VAL A 47 -12.24 1.21 4.11
CA VAL A 47 -11.79 0.32 5.20
C VAL A 47 -12.90 -0.66 5.64
N GLU A 48 -14.16 -0.27 5.54
CA GLU A 48 -15.30 -1.14 5.85
C GLU A 48 -15.51 -2.23 4.78
N HIS A 49 -15.27 -1.93 3.50
CA HIS A 49 -15.66 -2.80 2.38
C HIS A 49 -14.50 -3.38 1.54
N TYR A 50 -13.23 -3.06 1.83
CA TYR A 50 -12.09 -3.42 0.96
C TYR A 50 -11.91 -4.94 0.75
N LYS A 51 -12.30 -5.76 1.72
CA LYS A 51 -12.10 -7.23 1.67
C LYS A 51 -12.86 -7.91 0.54
N GLU A 52 -13.98 -7.33 0.11
CA GLU A 52 -14.84 -7.85 -0.95
C GLU A 52 -14.39 -7.38 -2.34
N LYS A 53 -13.68 -6.25 -2.40
CA LYS A 53 -13.28 -5.58 -3.65
C LYS A 53 -11.87 -5.94 -4.09
N GLU A 54 -11.01 -6.37 -3.17
CA GLU A 54 -9.58 -6.58 -3.43
C GLU A 54 -9.12 -8.02 -3.19
N SER A 55 -8.34 -8.49 -4.15
CA SER A 55 -7.62 -9.76 -4.07
C SER A 55 -6.43 -9.67 -3.13
N SER A 56 -6.03 -10.82 -2.58
CA SER A 56 -4.85 -10.91 -1.73
C SER A 56 -3.63 -11.28 -2.57
N TYR A 57 -2.53 -10.57 -2.39
CA TYR A 57 -1.25 -10.78 -3.06
C TYR A 57 -0.16 -11.06 -2.04
N THR A 58 0.71 -12.02 -2.36
CA THR A 58 1.96 -12.27 -1.65
C THR A 58 3.11 -11.78 -2.51
N ILE A 59 3.93 -10.88 -1.97
CA ILE A 59 5.09 -10.32 -2.67
C ILE A 59 6.36 -10.69 -1.91
N GLN A 60 7.33 -11.26 -2.62
CA GLN A 60 8.66 -11.50 -2.09
C GLN A 60 9.65 -10.51 -2.69
N TRP A 61 10.41 -9.84 -1.83
CA TRP A 61 11.28 -8.74 -2.24
C TRP A 61 12.48 -8.58 -1.31
N ILE A 62 13.53 -7.90 -1.78
CA ILE A 62 14.67 -7.46 -0.97
C ILE A 62 14.84 -5.95 -1.11
N ALA A 63 15.28 -5.29 -0.03
CA ALA A 63 15.81 -3.93 -0.11
C ALA A 63 17.21 -3.96 -0.73
N LYS A 64 17.50 -3.04 -1.65
CA LYS A 64 18.80 -2.90 -2.30
C LYS A 64 19.79 -2.28 -1.30
N GLY A 65 20.80 -3.04 -0.90
CA GLY A 65 21.79 -2.64 0.11
C GLY A 65 22.56 -3.84 0.66
N ASN A 66 23.34 -3.63 1.73
CA ASN A 66 24.20 -4.67 2.29
C ASN A 66 23.45 -5.85 2.94
N ASN A 67 22.17 -5.67 3.28
CA ASN A 67 21.37 -6.71 3.92
C ASN A 67 20.52 -7.45 2.88
N LYS A 68 20.90 -8.68 2.53
CA LYS A 68 20.21 -9.53 1.54
C LYS A 68 19.02 -10.29 2.15
N GLU A 69 18.29 -9.66 3.07
CA GLU A 69 17.18 -10.31 3.76
C GLU A 69 15.95 -10.37 2.83
N LEU A 70 15.48 -11.59 2.55
CA LEU A 70 14.26 -11.81 1.78
C LEU A 70 13.04 -11.49 2.64
N HIS A 71 12.27 -10.48 2.23
CA HIS A 71 11.01 -10.12 2.87
C HIS A 71 9.83 -10.73 2.13
N THR A 72 8.87 -11.25 2.89
CA THR A 72 7.55 -11.65 2.38
C THR A 72 6.51 -10.69 2.92
N SER A 73 5.77 -10.03 2.05
CA SER A 73 4.75 -9.03 2.40
C SER A 73 3.41 -9.37 1.75
N TYR A 74 2.33 -9.10 2.46
CA TYR A 74 0.97 -9.41 2.01
C TYR A 74 0.22 -8.11 1.77
N PHE A 75 -0.39 -8.00 0.60
CA PHE A 75 -1.14 -6.82 0.19
C PHE A 75 -2.54 -7.23 -0.25
N ARG A 76 -3.54 -6.44 0.10
CA ARG A 76 -4.82 -6.45 -0.61
C ARG A 76 -4.71 -5.39 -1.70
N ALA A 77 -5.09 -5.72 -2.92
CA ALA A 77 -5.04 -4.82 -4.04
C ALA A 77 -6.05 -5.22 -5.13
N SER A 78 -6.41 -4.26 -5.96
CA SER A 78 -7.27 -4.47 -7.14
C SER A 78 -6.54 -5.17 -8.29
N SER A 79 -5.21 -5.03 -8.34
CA SER A 79 -4.36 -5.59 -9.39
C SER A 79 -2.92 -5.77 -8.88
N ILE A 80 -2.09 -6.45 -9.69
CA ILE A 80 -0.65 -6.58 -9.43
C ILE A 80 0.03 -5.21 -9.39
N TYR A 81 -0.33 -4.29 -10.29
CA TYR A 81 0.24 -2.95 -10.33
C TYR A 81 -0.06 -2.16 -9.06
N ASP A 82 -1.30 -2.21 -8.59
CA ASP A 82 -1.72 -1.59 -7.33
C ASP A 82 -0.97 -2.20 -6.12
N ALA A 83 -0.78 -3.53 -6.10
CA ALA A 83 0.01 -4.18 -5.06
C ALA A 83 1.48 -3.71 -5.04
N LEU A 84 2.07 -3.50 -6.22
CA LEU A 84 3.42 -2.97 -6.36
C LEU A 84 3.50 -1.49 -5.96
N ASP A 85 2.56 -0.66 -6.37
CA ASP A 85 2.48 0.75 -5.96
C ASP A 85 2.40 0.86 -4.43
N LYS A 86 1.65 -0.04 -3.79
CA LYS A 86 1.57 -0.12 -2.32
C LYS A 86 2.90 -0.47 -1.67
N LEU A 87 3.67 -1.38 -2.28
CA LEU A 87 5.01 -1.76 -1.83
C LEU A 87 6.02 -0.61 -1.98
N TYR A 88 6.02 0.08 -3.12
CA TYR A 88 6.96 1.15 -3.42
C TYR A 88 6.63 2.49 -2.73
N TYR A 89 5.52 2.57 -1.99
CA TYR A 89 5.11 3.81 -1.34
C TYR A 89 6.23 4.43 -0.48
N GLY A 90 6.52 5.71 -0.76
CA GLY A 90 7.55 6.47 -0.05
C GLY A 90 8.99 6.05 -0.36
N ARG A 91 9.21 5.22 -1.40
CA ARG A 91 10.52 4.71 -1.81
C ARG A 91 10.75 4.95 -3.30
N ASP A 92 12.01 5.04 -3.70
CA ASP A 92 12.40 5.03 -5.12
C ASP A 92 12.30 3.59 -5.65
N SER A 93 11.73 3.40 -6.84
CA SER A 93 11.51 2.09 -7.45
C SER A 93 12.80 1.30 -7.66
N ASN A 94 13.96 1.96 -7.72
CA ASN A 94 15.26 1.32 -7.87
C ASN A 94 15.84 0.78 -6.57
N THR A 95 15.18 1.00 -5.42
CA THR A 95 15.64 0.59 -4.09
C THR A 95 15.15 -0.79 -3.66
N ILE A 96 14.25 -1.42 -4.41
CA ILE A 96 13.69 -2.73 -4.11
C ILE A 96 13.87 -3.65 -5.31
N THR A 97 14.19 -4.92 -5.05
CA THR A 97 14.13 -5.98 -6.08
C THR A 97 13.01 -6.94 -5.71
N VAL A 98 12.02 -7.07 -6.59
CA VAL A 98 10.89 -7.99 -6.43
C VAL A 98 11.22 -9.31 -7.13
N PHE A 99 11.09 -10.42 -6.41
CA PHE A 99 11.33 -11.76 -6.95
C PHE A 99 10.06 -12.45 -7.41
N SER A 100 8.96 -12.27 -6.67
CA SER A 100 7.70 -12.92 -6.97
C SER A 100 6.52 -12.06 -6.53
N VAL A 101 5.46 -12.12 -7.33
CA VAL A 101 4.14 -11.59 -6.98
C VAL A 101 3.13 -12.69 -7.27
N VAL A 102 2.48 -13.18 -6.24
CA VAL A 102 1.53 -14.29 -6.33
C VAL A 102 0.16 -13.78 -5.92
N LEU A 103 -0.83 -13.97 -6.79
CA LEU A 103 -2.24 -13.82 -6.45
C LEU A 103 -2.65 -15.02 -5.58
N ASN A 104 -3.07 -14.76 -4.35
CA ASN A 104 -3.52 -15.80 -3.44
C ASN A 104 -4.94 -16.24 -3.83
N PRO A 105 -5.18 -17.54 -4.09
CA PRO A 105 -6.51 -18.02 -4.40
C PRO A 105 -7.45 -17.77 -3.22
N VAL A 106 -8.64 -17.24 -3.53
CA VAL A 106 -9.76 -17.17 -2.59
C VAL A 106 -10.49 -18.52 -2.65
N ALA A 107 -10.53 -19.22 -1.52
CA ALA A 107 -11.33 -20.43 -1.33
C ALA A 107 -12.79 -20.08 -1.08
#